data_AF-A0A559SRA6-F1
#
_entry.id   AF-A0A559SRA6-F1
#
_cell.length_a   1.000
_cell.length_b   1.000
_cell.length_c   1.000
_cell.angle_alpha   90.00
_cell.angle_beta   90.00
_cell.angle_gamma   90.00
#
_symmetry.space_group_name_H-M   'P 1'
#
loop_
_entity.id
_entity.type
_entity.pdbx_description
1 polymer ?
#
loop_
_entity_poly.entity_id
_entity_poly.type
_entity_poly.pdbx_seq_one_letter_code
_entity_poly.pdbx_strand_id
1 'polypeptide(L)'
;MRLSALSLSLAAIAISLSACQTLTPEERRAADERRCLSYGFRRGTDAFATCLQRIDLDRRADARAFRAQADENFDDFTRPIYYPRYYRR
;
A
#
# COMPACT_ATOMS: atom_id res chain seq x y z
N MET A 1 -5.57 29.12 -24.28
CA MET A 1 -6.72 28.19 -24.41
C MET A 1 -6.30 26.72 -24.41
N ARG A 2 -5.40 26.24 -25.29
CA ARG A 2 -4.99 24.82 -25.32
C ARG A 2 -4.25 24.35 -24.06
N LEU A 3 -3.34 25.17 -23.54
CA LEU A 3 -2.62 24.91 -22.28
C LEU A 3 -3.57 24.88 -21.07
N SER A 4 -4.56 25.77 -21.07
CA SER A 4 -5.59 25.87 -20.02
C SER A 4 -6.54 24.65 -20.01
N ALA A 5 -6.85 24.11 -21.18
CA ALA A 5 -7.65 22.88 -21.30
C ALA A 5 -6.85 21.67 -20.81
N LEU A 6 -5.58 21.54 -21.20
CA LEU A 6 -4.68 20.47 -20.74
C LEU A 6 -4.49 20.47 -19.22
N SER A 7 -4.30 21.64 -18.60
CA SER A 7 -4.19 21.74 -17.14
C SER A 7 -5.47 21.32 -16.43
N LEU A 8 -6.64 21.64 -17.00
CA LEU A 8 -7.93 21.27 -16.42
C LEU A 8 -8.18 19.76 -16.53
N SER A 9 -7.80 19.15 -17.66
CA SER A 9 -7.86 17.69 -17.86
C SER A 9 -6.95 16.96 -16.87
N LEU A 10 -5.71 17.42 -16.69
CA LEU A 10 -4.78 16.82 -15.73
C LEU A 10 -5.31 16.93 -14.28
N ALA A 11 -5.86 18.09 -13.92
CA ALA A 11 -6.45 18.30 -12.59
C ALA A 11 -7.65 17.37 -12.35
N ALA A 12 -8.53 17.22 -13.34
CA ALA A 12 -9.68 16.31 -13.25
C ALA A 12 -9.25 14.84 -13.08
N ILE A 13 -8.19 14.42 -13.78
CA ILE A 13 -7.61 13.08 -13.64
C ILE A 13 -6.99 12.91 -12.24
N ALA A 14 -6.22 13.88 -11.77
CA ALA A 14 -5.61 13.80 -10.43
C ALA A 14 -6.65 13.68 -9.31
N ILE A 15 -7.77 14.41 -9.41
CA ILE A 15 -8.87 14.37 -8.45
C ILE A 15 -9.64 13.03 -8.51
N SER A 16 -9.87 12.49 -9.70
CA SER A 16 -10.56 11.20 -9.83
C SER A 16 -9.72 10.03 -9.31
N LEU A 17 -8.40 10.08 -9.47
CA LEU A 17 -7.50 9.06 -8.91
C LEU A 17 -7.39 9.12 -7.38
N SER A 18 -7.45 10.31 -6.77
CA SER A 18 -7.31 10.45 -5.32
C SER A 18 -8.56 10.01 -4.55
N ALA A 19 -9.76 10.15 -5.15
CA ALA A 19 -11.03 9.77 -4.53
C ALA A 19 -11.13 8.28 -4.14
N CYS A 20 -10.40 7.38 -4.83
CA CYS A 20 -10.38 5.95 -4.49
C CYS A 20 -9.40 5.60 -3.36
N GLN A 21 -8.52 6.51 -2.92
CA GLN A 21 -7.44 6.18 -1.99
C GLN A 21 -7.56 6.83 -0.62
N THR A 22 -8.51 7.74 -0.41
CA THR A 22 -8.63 8.48 0.85
C THR A 22 -9.67 7.87 1.77
N LEU A 23 -9.38 6.72 2.36
CA LEU A 23 -10.01 6.36 3.63
C LEU A 23 -9.35 7.21 4.71
N THR A 24 -10.13 8.02 5.42
CA THR A 24 -9.59 8.79 6.55
C THR A 24 -9.12 7.82 7.66
N PRO A 25 -8.15 8.22 8.50
CA PRO A 25 -7.70 7.39 9.62
C PRO A 25 -8.84 6.95 10.53
N GLU A 26 -9.83 7.82 10.74
CA GLU A 26 -10.97 7.54 11.61
C GLU A 26 -11.98 6.58 10.96
N GLU A 27 -12.31 6.75 9.68
CA GLU A 27 -13.16 5.79 8.97
C GLU A 27 -12.52 4.41 8.93
N ARG A 28 -11.20 4.36 8.78
CA ARG A 28 -10.44 3.13 8.81
C ARG A 28 -10.52 2.46 10.17
N ARG A 29 -10.34 3.23 11.25
CA ARG A 29 -10.49 2.74 12.63
C ARG A 29 -11.91 2.22 12.87
N ALA A 30 -12.94 2.95 12.44
CA ALA A 30 -14.33 2.54 12.56
C ALA A 30 -14.63 1.26 11.76
N ALA A 31 -14.00 1.07 10.59
CA ALA A 31 -14.09 -0.17 9.81
C ALA A 31 -13.44 -1.36 10.53
N ASP A 32 -12.23 -1.16 11.08
CA ASP A 32 -11.50 -2.19 11.82
C ASP A 32 -12.28 -2.60 13.09
N GLU A 33 -12.85 -1.63 13.81
CA GLU A 33 -13.71 -1.89 14.98
C GLU A 33 -14.97 -2.67 14.61
N ARG A 34 -15.67 -2.28 13.52
CA ARG A 34 -16.85 -3.02 13.02
C ARG A 34 -16.50 -4.46 12.66
N ARG A 35 -15.31 -4.70 12.10
CA ARG A 35 -14.83 -6.03 11.75
C ARG A 35 -14.57 -6.88 13.00
N CYS A 36 -13.90 -6.34 14.00
CA CYS A 36 -13.71 -7.06 15.27
C CYS A 36 -15.03 -7.33 15.99
N LEU A 37 -15.99 -6.39 15.95
CA LEU A 37 -17.35 -6.63 16.45
C LEU A 37 -18.05 -7.76 15.70
N SER A 38 -17.93 -7.83 14.37
CA SER A 38 -18.54 -8.91 13.57
C SER A 38 -17.96 -10.30 13.86
N TYR A 39 -16.73 -10.38 14.36
CA TYR A 39 -16.12 -11.63 14.82
C TYR A 39 -16.59 -12.03 16.22
N GLY A 40 -17.37 -11.18 16.91
CA GLY A 40 -17.91 -11.46 18.25
C GLY A 40 -17.06 -10.91 19.40
N PHE A 41 -16.00 -10.15 19.12
CA PHE A 41 -15.21 -9.51 20.17
C PHE A 41 -15.99 -8.36 20.82
N ARG A 42 -15.92 -8.25 22.15
CA ARG A 42 -16.56 -7.17 22.90
C ARG A 42 -15.62 -6.00 23.09
N ARG A 43 -16.10 -4.78 22.88
CA ARG A 43 -15.34 -3.54 23.15
C ARG A 43 -14.82 -3.52 24.59
N GLY A 44 -13.64 -2.93 24.77
CA GLY A 44 -13.01 -2.80 26.10
C GLY A 44 -12.42 -4.09 26.66
N THR A 45 -12.25 -5.14 25.84
CA THR A 45 -11.57 -6.37 26.24
C THR A 45 -10.19 -6.47 25.60
N ASP A 46 -9.27 -7.19 26.24
CA ASP A 46 -7.95 -7.48 25.67
C ASP A 46 -8.07 -8.20 24.33
N ALA A 47 -9.02 -9.13 24.20
CA ALA A 47 -9.29 -9.84 22.96
C ALA A 47 -9.67 -8.90 21.80
N PHE A 48 -10.44 -7.84 22.09
CA PHE A 48 -10.77 -6.81 21.10
C PHE A 48 -9.54 -5.98 20.72
N ALA A 49 -8.70 -5.60 21.69
CA ALA A 49 -7.44 -4.90 21.42
C ALA A 49 -6.48 -5.77 20.59
N THR A 50 -6.37 -7.06 20.87
CA THR A 50 -5.59 -8.02 20.09
C THR A 50 -6.12 -8.17 18.67
N CYS A 51 -7.44 -8.22 18.48
CA CYS A 51 -8.04 -8.24 17.14
C CYS A 51 -7.61 -7.02 16.31
N LEU A 52 -7.76 -5.82 16.88
CA LEU A 52 -7.33 -4.57 16.22
C LEU A 52 -5.82 -4.56 15.94
N GLN A 53 -5.01 -4.97 16.92
CA GLN A 53 -3.56 -5.06 16.77
C GLN A 53 -3.17 -6.00 15.63
N ARG A 54 -3.84 -7.15 15.49
CA ARG A 54 -3.56 -8.11 14.43
C ARG A 54 -3.85 -7.54 13.05
N ILE A 55 -4.95 -6.80 12.90
CA ILE A 55 -5.29 -6.09 11.65
C ILE A 55 -4.21 -5.06 11.30
N ASP A 56 -3.72 -4.30 12.28
CA ASP A 56 -2.63 -3.33 12.05
C ASP A 56 -1.32 -4.03 11.64
N LEU A 57 -0.97 -5.13 12.29
CA LEU A 57 0.24 -5.90 11.99
C LEU A 57 0.20 -6.52 10.59
N ASP A 58 -0.93 -7.08 10.17
CA ASP A 58 -1.16 -7.66 8.85
C ASP A 58 -0.95 -6.62 7.75
N ARG A 59 -1.59 -5.46 7.91
CA ARG A 59 -1.42 -4.31 7.02
C ARG A 59 0.02 -3.80 6.96
N ARG A 60 0.75 -3.80 8.08
CA ARG A 60 2.19 -3.47 8.08
C ARG A 60 3.01 -4.54 7.38
N ALA A 61 2.61 -5.81 7.44
CA ALA A 61 3.27 -6.88 6.71
C ALA A 61 3.10 -6.70 5.20
N ASP A 62 1.89 -6.38 4.73
CA ASP A 62 1.63 -6.06 3.33
C ASP A 62 2.48 -4.87 2.85
N ALA A 63 2.55 -3.81 3.66
CA ALA A 63 3.37 -2.64 3.33
C ALA A 63 4.87 -2.98 3.26
N ARG A 64 5.36 -3.87 4.12
CA ARG A 64 6.76 -4.36 4.06
C ARG A 64 6.98 -5.23 2.82
N ALA A 65 6.05 -6.14 2.51
CA ALA A 65 6.13 -7.02 1.35
C ALA A 65 6.15 -6.20 0.04
N PHE A 66 5.28 -5.21 -0.07
CA PHE A 66 5.26 -4.29 -1.22
C PHE A 66 6.60 -3.56 -1.40
N ARG A 67 7.20 -3.07 -0.31
CA ARG A 67 8.51 -2.41 -0.35
C ARG A 67 9.62 -3.37 -0.77
N ALA A 68 9.67 -4.56 -0.17
CA ALA A 68 10.65 -5.58 -0.53
C ALA A 68 10.56 -5.96 -2.01
N GLN A 69 9.34 -6.15 -2.53
CA GLN A 69 9.12 -6.42 -3.95
C GLN A 69 9.54 -5.25 -4.85
N ALA A 70 9.27 -4.01 -4.46
CA ALA A 70 9.72 -2.84 -5.21
C ALA A 70 11.24 -2.73 -5.25
N ASP A 71 11.91 -3.02 -4.12
CA ASP A 71 13.37 -3.03 -4.02
C ASP A 71 13.98 -4.13 -4.90
N GLU A 72 13.42 -5.35 -4.88
CA GLU A 72 13.82 -6.46 -5.75
C GLU A 72 13.68 -6.11 -7.24
N ASN A 73 12.54 -5.53 -7.63
CA ASN A 73 12.31 -5.11 -9.02
C ASN A 73 13.32 -4.04 -9.48
N PHE A 74 13.73 -3.14 -8.58
CA PHE A 74 14.72 -2.12 -8.88
C PHE A 74 16.13 -2.71 -9.01
N ASP A 75 16.49 -3.66 -8.13
CA ASP A 75 17.78 -4.38 -8.22
C ASP A 75 17.89 -5.10 -9.57
N ASP A 76 16.86 -5.85 -9.98
CA ASP A 76 16.87 -6.56 -11.27
C ASP A 76 17.12 -5.62 -12.47
N PHE A 77 16.46 -4.46 -12.51
CA PHE A 77 16.65 -3.47 -13.56
C PHE A 77 18.07 -2.87 -13.58
N THR A 78 18.70 -2.73 -12.41
CA THR A 78 19.98 -2.03 -12.26
C THR A 78 21.18 -2.97 -12.23
N ARG A 79 20.95 -4.29 -12.20
CA ARG A 79 22.01 -5.29 -12.14
C ARG A 79 22.83 -5.31 -13.44
N PRO A 80 24.17 -5.11 -13.36
CA PRO A 80 25.02 -5.27 -14.52
C PRO A 80 25.05 -6.74 -14.97
N ILE A 81 24.76 -7.01 -16.25
CA ILE A 81 24.89 -8.34 -16.83
C ILE A 81 26.37 -8.71 -16.85
N TYR A 82 26.78 -9.61 -15.96
CA TYR A 82 28.14 -10.15 -15.94
C TYR A 82 28.24 -11.34 -16.90
N TYR A 83 28.79 -11.13 -18.09
CA TYR A 83 29.13 -12.23 -19.00
C TYR A 83 30.44 -12.86 -18.54
N PRO A 84 30.47 -14.16 -18.19
CA PRO A 84 31.70 -14.79 -17.76
C PRO A 84 32.66 -14.97 -18.96
N ARG A 85 33.90 -14.50 -18.78
CA ARG A 85 34.93 -14.44 -19.81
C ARG A 85 35.64 -15.80 -19.97
N TYR A 86 34.93 -16.81 -20.49
CA TYR A 86 35.49 -18.17 -20.69
C TYR A 86 36.28 -18.39 -22.00
N TYR A 87 36.51 -17.35 -22.82
CA TYR A 87 37.32 -17.48 -24.04
C TYR A 87 38.54 -16.56 -24.01
N ARG A 88 39.59 -16.99 -23.34
CA ARG A 88 40.95 -16.48 -23.58
C ARG A 88 41.93 -17.63 -23.35
N ARG A 89 42.14 -18.40 -24.41
CA ARG A 89 43.19 -19.44 -24.51
C ARG A 89 44.45 -18.81 -25.09
#